data_AF-A0A183MDL2-F1
#
_entry.id   AF-A0A183MDL2-F1
#
_cell.length_a   1.000
_cell.length_b   1.000
_cell.length_c   1.000
_cell.angle_alpha   90.00
_cell.angle_beta   90.00
_cell.angle_gamma   90.00
#
_symmetry.space_group_name_H-M   'P 1'
#
loop_
_entity.id
_entity.type
_entity.pdbx_description
1 polymer ?
#
loop_
_entity_poly.entity_id
_entity_poly.type
_entity_poly.pdbx_seq_one_letter_code
_entity_poly.pdbx_strand_id
1 'polypeptide(L)'
;MEAGDQPLVHTPFVPSGSWSPCAPLVWNQGFPTSLGGPSISNNLVRAPDIRFWSSQFRELLMAADVVCCTCVTAGDARLERLSFHSVLIDESTQATEPECLIPLMVGCRQVVLVGDHCQLGPVITCKKAASAGLTQSLFERFVLLGIRPIRLQVRWMF
;
A
#
# COMPACT_ATOMS: atom_id res chain seq x y z
N MET A 1 -24.41 34.52 -17.17
CA MET A 1 -23.00 34.33 -17.56
C MET A 1 -22.17 34.75 -16.36
N GLU A 2 -21.81 33.80 -15.51
CA GLU A 2 -20.72 33.96 -14.55
C GLU A 2 -19.87 32.70 -14.67
N ALA A 3 -18.65 32.88 -15.15
CA ALA A 3 -17.63 31.85 -15.19
C ALA A 3 -17.03 31.77 -13.79
N GLY A 4 -17.36 30.72 -13.05
CA GLY A 4 -16.74 30.42 -11.78
C GLY A 4 -15.31 29.92 -12.02
N ASP A 5 -14.34 30.67 -11.48
CA ASP A 5 -12.95 30.27 -11.33
C ASP A 5 -12.86 28.90 -10.63
N GLN A 6 -12.44 27.87 -11.37
CA GLN A 6 -12.01 26.61 -10.76
C GLN A 6 -10.53 26.73 -10.38
N PRO A 7 -10.15 26.51 -9.12
CA PRO A 7 -8.75 26.40 -8.76
C PRO A 7 -8.17 25.17 -9.44
N LEU A 8 -7.17 25.38 -10.29
CA LEU A 8 -6.34 24.35 -10.90
C LEU A 8 -5.70 23.51 -9.78
N VAL A 9 -6.28 22.34 -9.50
CA VAL A 9 -5.63 21.34 -8.66
C VAL A 9 -4.46 20.78 -9.46
N HIS A 10 -3.26 21.30 -9.19
CA HIS A 10 -2.02 20.69 -9.64
C HIS A 10 -1.90 19.31 -8.97
N THR A 11 -2.32 18.26 -9.67
CA THR A 11 -1.90 16.90 -9.33
C THR A 11 -0.41 16.79 -9.66
N PRO A 12 0.47 16.47 -8.70
CA PRO A 12 1.86 16.22 -9.03
C PRO A 12 1.92 14.97 -9.92
N PHE A 13 2.41 15.15 -11.14
CA PHE A 13 2.72 14.10 -12.08
C PHE A 13 3.79 13.18 -11.46
N VAL A 14 3.44 11.93 -11.19
CA VAL A 14 4.40 10.91 -10.74
C VAL A 14 5.14 10.40 -11.98
N PRO A 15 6.45 10.65 -12.14
CA PRO A 15 7.17 10.15 -13.30
C PRO A 15 7.21 8.62 -13.26
N SER A 16 6.77 7.99 -14.34
CA SER A 16 6.97 6.56 -14.59
C SER A 16 8.47 6.26 -14.69
N GLY A 17 9.14 5.98 -13.58
CA GLY A 17 10.60 5.80 -13.57
C GLY A 17 11.13 5.07 -12.35
N SER A 18 11.45 3.78 -12.55
CA SER A 18 12.18 2.85 -11.68
C SER A 18 11.60 2.62 -10.28
N TRP A 19 10.52 1.85 -10.22
CA TRP A 19 10.09 1.21 -8.99
C TRP A 19 11.16 0.18 -8.60
N SER A 20 11.77 0.34 -7.43
CA SER A 20 12.60 -0.71 -6.86
C SER A 20 11.68 -1.60 -6.02
N PRO A 21 11.56 -2.91 -6.32
CA PRO A 21 10.64 -3.81 -5.60
C PRO A 21 10.91 -3.91 -4.09
N CYS A 22 12.09 -3.48 -3.64
CA CYS A 22 12.65 -3.73 -2.31
C CYS A 22 12.80 -2.48 -1.42
N ALA A 23 12.30 -1.31 -1.86
CA ALA A 23 12.44 -0.07 -1.10
C ALA A 23 11.07 0.43 -0.63
N PRO A 24 10.80 0.45 0.70
CA PRO A 24 9.63 1.14 1.22
C PRO A 24 9.70 2.63 0.87
N LEU A 25 8.55 3.19 0.57
CA LEU A 25 8.35 4.60 0.28
C LEU A 25 7.69 5.24 1.50
N VAL A 26 8.19 6.41 1.90
CA VAL A 26 7.65 7.16 3.03
C VAL A 26 6.89 8.38 2.53
N TRP A 27 5.69 8.57 3.06
CA TRP A 27 4.82 9.69 2.72
C TRP A 27 4.32 10.40 3.97
N ASN A 28 4.52 11.72 4.01
CA ASN A 28 4.03 12.61 5.04
C ASN A 28 3.08 13.61 4.41
N GLN A 29 1.79 13.44 4.64
CA GLN A 29 0.79 14.49 4.41
C GLN A 29 -0.22 14.44 5.54
N GLY A 30 -0.24 15.51 6.33
CA GLY A 30 -1.32 15.79 7.24
C GLY A 30 -2.62 16.06 6.46
N PHE A 31 -3.71 15.49 6.93
CA PHE A 31 -5.00 16.16 6.79
C PHE A 31 -4.87 17.57 7.40
N PRO A 32 -5.46 18.62 6.82
CA PRO A 32 -5.19 19.99 7.24
C PRO A 32 -5.56 20.21 8.72
N THR A 33 -4.56 20.26 9.60
CA THR A 33 -4.69 20.82 10.94
C THR A 33 -4.23 22.28 10.91
N SER A 34 -5.06 23.17 11.45
CA SER A 34 -5.06 24.61 11.18
C SER A 34 -3.92 25.44 11.79
N LEU A 35 -2.76 24.87 12.10
CA LEU A 35 -1.70 25.62 12.78
C LEU A 35 -0.35 25.34 12.14
N GLY A 36 0.19 26.39 11.51
CA GLY A 36 1.42 26.39 10.74
C GLY A 36 2.59 25.76 11.50
N GLY A 37 3.11 24.68 10.93
CA GLY A 37 4.39 24.06 11.26
C GLY A 37 5.33 24.12 10.06
N PRO A 38 6.64 23.86 10.27
CA PRO A 38 7.69 24.11 9.28
C PRO A 38 7.50 23.28 8.02
N SER A 39 7.91 23.81 6.88
CA SER A 39 7.71 23.22 5.55
C SER A 39 8.34 21.82 5.46
N ILE A 40 7.49 20.78 5.55
CA ILE A 40 7.93 19.39 5.37
C ILE A 40 7.86 19.06 3.87
N SER A 41 8.93 18.47 3.35
CA SER A 41 9.10 18.11 1.95
C SER A 41 8.00 17.15 1.47
N ASN A 42 7.31 17.52 0.38
CA ASN A 42 6.29 16.71 -0.30
C ASN A 42 6.86 15.54 -1.15
N ASN A 43 8.12 15.17 -0.96
CA ASN A 43 8.80 14.21 -1.82
C ASN A 43 8.75 12.80 -1.23
N LEU A 44 8.28 11.86 -2.03
CA LEU A 44 8.39 10.43 -1.81
C LEU A 44 9.87 10.04 -1.69
N VAL A 45 10.31 9.70 -0.49
CA VAL A 45 11.70 9.27 -0.26
C VAL A 45 11.80 7.77 -0.49
N ARG A 46 12.68 7.35 -1.42
CA ARG A 46 13.07 5.93 -1.54
C ARG A 46 13.97 5.58 -0.38
N ALA A 47 13.65 4.51 0.33
CA ALA A 47 14.56 3.92 1.29
C ALA A 47 15.90 3.54 0.62
N PRO A 48 17.05 3.90 1.22
CA PRO A 48 18.34 3.39 0.76
C PRO A 48 18.44 1.86 0.93
N ASP A 49 19.36 1.28 0.18
CA ASP A 49 19.61 -0.15 0.04
C ASP A 49 19.87 -0.87 1.37
N ILE A 50 19.57 -2.18 1.45
CA ILE A 50 19.52 -3.03 2.67
C ILE A 50 20.77 -2.96 3.58
N ARG A 51 21.93 -2.56 3.03
CA ARG A 51 23.21 -2.60 3.74
C ARG A 51 23.47 -1.41 4.67
N PHE A 52 22.62 -0.39 4.68
CA PHE A 52 22.84 0.78 5.53
C PHE A 52 21.55 1.25 6.21
N TRP A 53 21.23 0.61 7.33
CA TRP A 53 20.26 1.15 8.29
C TRP A 53 20.88 2.35 9.02
N SER A 54 20.82 3.52 8.39
CA SER A 54 21.21 4.76 9.08
C SER A 54 20.16 5.11 10.15
N SER A 55 20.60 5.72 11.25
CA SER A 55 19.70 6.30 12.25
C SER A 55 18.64 7.22 11.63
N GLN A 56 19.05 7.96 10.59
CA GLN A 56 18.22 8.88 9.82
C GLN A 56 17.05 8.17 9.12
N PHE A 57 17.27 6.97 8.57
CA PHE A 57 16.20 6.23 7.90
C PHE A 57 15.14 5.74 8.90
N ARG A 58 15.55 5.36 10.11
CA ARG A 58 14.62 5.00 11.18
C ARG A 58 13.83 6.20 11.68
N GLU A 59 14.46 7.36 11.84
CA GLU A 59 13.79 8.60 12.20
C GLU A 59 12.74 8.99 11.16
N LEU A 60 13.06 8.84 9.87
CA LEU A 60 12.12 9.07 8.79
C LEU A 60 10.89 8.14 8.87
N LEU A 61 11.09 6.84 9.09
CA LEU A 61 9.99 5.88 9.21
C LEU A 61 9.12 6.14 10.46
N MET A 62 9.73 6.57 11.56
CA MET A 62 8.99 6.91 12.79
C MET A 62 8.21 8.21 12.67
N ALA A 63 8.70 9.16 11.87
CA ALA A 63 8.03 10.41 11.56
C ALA A 63 7.05 10.27 10.37
N ALA A 64 6.87 9.06 9.84
CA ALA A 64 6.03 8.80 8.69
C ALA A 64 4.54 8.82 9.06
N ASP A 65 3.71 9.56 8.32
CA ASP A 65 2.25 9.40 8.41
C ASP A 65 1.81 8.10 7.73
N VAL A 66 2.42 7.80 6.57
CA VAL A 66 2.13 6.62 5.76
C VAL A 66 3.43 5.99 5.27
N VAL A 67 3.52 4.67 5.39
CA VAL A 67 4.59 3.85 4.83
C VAL A 67 4.00 2.94 3.76
N CYS A 68 4.46 3.11 2.53
CA CYS A 68 4.06 2.27 1.39
C CYS A 68 5.15 1.25 1.10
N CYS A 69 4.79 -0.02 0.96
CA CYS A 69 5.71 -1.08 0.56
C CYS A 69 4.95 -2.22 -0.12
N THR A 70 5.66 -3.12 -0.79
CA THR A 70 5.03 -4.36 -1.27
C THR A 70 4.71 -5.28 -0.09
N CYS A 71 3.74 -6.20 -0.25
CA CYS A 71 3.36 -7.13 0.82
C CYS A 71 4.56 -7.91 1.37
N VAL A 72 5.47 -8.36 0.50
CA VAL A 72 6.69 -9.09 0.92
C VAL A 72 7.66 -8.17 1.68
N THR A 73 7.84 -6.94 1.23
CA THR A 73 8.72 -5.96 1.91
C THR A 73 8.18 -5.53 3.28
N ALA A 74 6.90 -5.71 3.58
CA ALA A 74 6.36 -5.46 4.91
C ALA A 74 7.01 -6.36 6.00
N GLY A 75 7.57 -7.50 5.61
CA GLY A 75 8.33 -8.40 6.49
C GLY A 75 9.83 -8.10 6.57
N ASP A 76 10.29 -6.98 6.01
CA ASP A 76 11.69 -6.58 6.06
C ASP A 76 12.13 -6.24 7.50
N ALA A 77 13.36 -6.64 7.88
CA ALA A 77 13.93 -6.39 9.20
C ALA A 77 13.93 -4.91 9.63
N ARG A 78 13.90 -4.02 8.64
CA ARG A 78 13.76 -2.57 8.80
C ARG A 78 12.40 -2.17 9.41
N LEU A 79 11.34 -2.95 9.18
CA LEU A 79 10.00 -2.69 9.67
C LEU A 79 9.65 -3.53 10.93
N GLU A 80 10.45 -4.54 11.29
CA GLU A 80 10.18 -5.46 12.42
C GLU A 80 9.92 -4.77 13.77
N ARG A 81 10.46 -3.57 14.00
CA ARG A 81 10.30 -2.82 15.26
C ARG A 81 9.20 -1.77 15.20
N LEU A 82 8.48 -1.68 14.09
CA LEU A 82 7.33 -0.80 13.91
C LEU A 82 6.05 -1.62 14.05
N SER A 83 5.01 -1.01 14.59
CA SER A 83 3.68 -1.60 14.66
C SER A 83 2.72 -0.75 13.83
N PHE A 84 2.05 -1.36 12.86
CA PHE A 84 1.07 -0.69 12.03
C PHE A 84 -0.33 -1.13 12.43
N HIS A 85 -1.06 -0.28 13.15
CA HIS A 85 -2.41 -0.60 13.62
C HIS A 85 -3.42 -0.72 12.47
N SER A 86 -3.29 0.14 11.47
CA SER A 86 -4.15 0.19 10.29
C SER A 86 -3.34 -0.14 9.05
N VAL A 87 -3.81 -1.11 8.27
CA VAL A 87 -3.14 -1.59 7.05
C VAL A 87 -4.12 -1.54 5.89
N LEU A 88 -3.70 -0.94 4.78
CA LEU A 88 -4.42 -0.96 3.51
C LEU A 88 -3.60 -1.76 2.50
N ILE A 89 -4.22 -2.74 1.85
CA ILE A 89 -3.60 -3.55 0.81
C ILE A 89 -4.35 -3.29 -0.49
N ASP A 90 -3.69 -2.61 -1.43
CA ASP A 90 -4.19 -2.42 -2.79
C ASP A 90 -3.81 -3.61 -3.68
N GLU A 91 -4.59 -3.87 -4.72
CA GLU A 91 -4.43 -5.03 -5.61
C GLU A 91 -4.35 -6.37 -4.86
N SER A 92 -5.04 -6.50 -3.72
CA SER A 92 -4.98 -7.67 -2.84
C SER A 92 -5.44 -8.97 -3.50
N THR A 93 -6.16 -8.89 -4.61
CA THR A 93 -6.57 -10.04 -5.44
C THR A 93 -5.43 -10.59 -6.30
N GLN A 94 -4.38 -9.80 -6.58
CA GLN A 94 -3.20 -10.24 -7.33
C GLN A 94 -2.14 -10.90 -6.44
N ALA A 95 -2.24 -10.76 -5.12
CA ALA A 95 -1.32 -11.35 -4.16
C ALA A 95 -1.85 -12.67 -3.61
N THR A 96 -0.95 -13.63 -3.41
CA THR A 96 -1.30 -14.87 -2.74
C THR A 96 -1.72 -14.59 -1.30
N GLU A 97 -2.59 -15.44 -0.74
CA GLU A 97 -2.96 -15.34 0.66
C GLU A 97 -1.77 -15.20 1.63
N PRO A 98 -0.69 -16.02 1.56
CA PRO A 98 0.45 -15.85 2.44
C PRO A 98 1.19 -14.52 2.25
N GLU A 99 1.27 -13.97 1.03
CA GLU A 99 1.85 -12.65 0.82
C GLU A 99 1.03 -11.56 1.52
N CYS A 100 -0.29 -11.60 1.35
CA CYS A 100 -1.21 -10.67 2.02
C CYS A 100 -1.18 -10.76 3.56
N LEU A 101 -0.77 -11.90 4.13
CA LEU A 101 -0.65 -12.06 5.58
C LEU A 101 0.58 -11.35 6.16
N ILE A 102 1.66 -11.17 5.40
CA ILE A 102 2.90 -10.53 5.87
C ILE A 102 2.64 -9.14 6.49
N PRO A 103 1.99 -8.19 5.80
CA PRO A 103 1.68 -6.88 6.38
C PRO A 103 0.62 -6.93 7.49
N LEU A 104 -0.09 -8.04 7.69
CA LEU A 104 -1.06 -8.18 8.78
C LEU A 104 -0.39 -8.63 10.08
N MET A 105 0.75 -9.31 9.99
CA MET A 105 1.49 -9.80 11.16
C MET A 105 2.28 -8.70 11.88
N VAL A 106 2.39 -7.50 11.32
CA VAL A 106 3.11 -6.35 11.90
C VAL A 106 2.29 -5.55 12.95
N GLY A 107 1.41 -6.23 13.68
CA GLY A 107 0.56 -5.63 14.72
C GLY A 107 -0.75 -4.99 14.21
N CYS A 108 -1.21 -5.40 13.02
CA CYS A 108 -2.45 -4.91 12.42
C CYS A 108 -3.68 -5.24 13.28
N ARG A 109 -4.58 -4.26 13.44
CA ARG A 109 -5.89 -4.41 14.10
C ARG A 109 -7.05 -4.02 13.19
N GLN A 110 -6.80 -3.14 12.23
CA GLN A 110 -7.76 -2.73 11.21
C GLN A 110 -7.15 -2.92 9.83
N VAL A 111 -7.83 -3.69 8.99
CA VAL A 111 -7.40 -3.95 7.61
C VAL A 111 -8.45 -3.45 6.61
N VAL A 112 -7.98 -2.84 5.53
CA VAL A 112 -8.76 -2.58 4.32
C VAL A 112 -8.11 -3.31 3.16
N LEU A 113 -8.86 -4.21 2.53
CA LEU A 113 -8.42 -4.90 1.32
C LEU A 113 -9.13 -4.29 0.12
N VAL A 114 -8.34 -3.81 -0.84
CA VAL A 114 -8.81 -3.27 -2.11
C VAL A 114 -8.38 -4.25 -3.20
N GLY A 115 -9.27 -4.53 -4.14
CA GLY A 115 -9.00 -5.46 -5.22
C GLY A 115 -10.27 -5.77 -6.01
N ASP A 116 -10.07 -6.44 -7.15
CA ASP A 116 -11.13 -6.87 -8.04
C ASP A 116 -10.93 -8.34 -8.43
N HIS A 117 -11.75 -9.20 -7.84
CA HIS A 117 -11.74 -10.66 -8.06
C HIS A 117 -12.18 -11.05 -9.49
N CYS A 118 -12.63 -10.09 -10.31
CA CYS A 118 -12.87 -10.31 -11.73
C CYS A 118 -11.65 -9.98 -12.61
N GLN A 119 -10.56 -9.48 -12.04
CA GLN A 119 -9.31 -9.18 -12.75
C GLN A 119 -8.29 -10.32 -12.57
N LEU A 120 -7.00 -10.03 -12.79
CA LEU A 120 -5.92 -11.00 -12.64
C LEU A 120 -5.82 -11.46 -11.19
N GLY A 121 -5.67 -12.78 -11.01
CA GLY A 121 -5.33 -13.38 -9.72
C GLY A 121 -3.81 -13.56 -9.56
N PRO A 122 -3.37 -14.22 -8.48
CA PRO A 122 -1.96 -14.48 -8.21
C PRO A 122 -1.32 -15.40 -9.25
N VAL A 123 -0.08 -15.09 -9.65
CA VAL A 123 0.66 -15.88 -10.64
C VAL A 123 1.39 -17.04 -9.97
N ILE A 124 0.85 -18.25 -10.09
CA ILE A 124 1.44 -19.47 -9.53
C ILE A 124 2.08 -20.33 -10.61
N THR A 125 3.41 -20.43 -10.61
CA THR A 125 4.17 -21.26 -11.58
C THR A 125 4.06 -22.76 -11.27
N CYS A 126 3.97 -23.13 -9.99
CA CYS A 126 3.83 -24.51 -9.57
C CYS A 126 2.38 -24.99 -9.72
N LYS A 127 2.10 -25.78 -10.76
CA LYS A 127 0.76 -26.33 -11.03
C LYS A 127 0.16 -27.09 -9.83
N LYS A 128 0.98 -27.85 -9.09
CA LYS A 128 0.50 -28.58 -7.90
C LYS A 128 0.03 -27.63 -6.79
N ALA A 129 0.78 -26.55 -6.54
CA ALA A 129 0.40 -25.55 -5.55
C ALA A 129 -0.85 -24.77 -5.98
N ALA A 130 -0.93 -24.43 -7.26
CA ALA A 130 -2.13 -23.80 -7.84
C ALA A 130 -3.38 -24.67 -7.62
N SER A 131 -3.31 -25.95 -7.98
CA SER A 131 -4.41 -26.90 -7.79
C SER A 131 -4.72 -27.19 -6.31
N ALA A 132 -3.77 -26.95 -5.41
CA ALA A 132 -3.98 -27.05 -3.96
C ALA A 132 -4.62 -25.79 -3.35
N GLY A 133 -4.97 -24.79 -4.17
CA GLY A 133 -5.69 -23.59 -3.74
C GLY A 133 -4.82 -22.33 -3.58
N LEU A 134 -3.51 -22.38 -3.88
CA LEU A 134 -2.64 -21.19 -3.73
C LEU A 134 -3.00 -20.05 -4.71
N THR A 135 -3.79 -20.34 -5.75
CA THR A 135 -4.35 -19.31 -6.64
C THR A 135 -5.44 -18.46 -5.98
N GLN A 136 -5.97 -18.88 -4.83
CA GLN A 136 -6.98 -18.12 -4.12
C GLN A 136 -6.33 -17.02 -3.28
N SER A 137 -6.72 -15.77 -3.52
CA SER A 137 -6.31 -14.61 -2.73
C SER A 137 -7.04 -14.55 -1.38
N LEU A 138 -6.46 -13.82 -0.43
CA LEU A 138 -7.12 -13.56 0.86
C LEU A 138 -8.46 -12.83 0.68
N PHE A 139 -8.53 -11.90 -0.28
CA PHE A 139 -9.75 -11.17 -0.62
C PHE A 139 -10.85 -12.14 -1.06
N GLU A 140 -10.57 -13.01 -2.02
CA GLU A 140 -11.54 -14.02 -2.50
C GLU A 140 -11.99 -14.95 -1.38
N ARG A 141 -11.07 -15.38 -0.51
CA ARG A 141 -11.43 -16.21 0.65
C ARG A 141 -12.43 -15.51 1.57
N PHE A 142 -12.27 -14.22 1.84
CA PHE A 142 -13.24 -13.47 2.63
C PHE A 142 -14.59 -13.33 1.94
N VAL A 143 -14.62 -13.15 0.62
CA VAL A 143 -15.86 -13.15 -0.16
C VAL A 143 -16.57 -14.49 -0.03
N LEU A 144 -15.85 -15.62 -0.16
CA LEU A 144 -16.42 -16.96 0.01
C LEU A 144 -16.93 -17.22 1.44
N LEU A 145 -16.29 -16.64 2.46
CA LEU A 145 -16.75 -16.69 3.85
C LEU A 145 -17.95 -15.78 4.14
N GLY A 146 -18.47 -15.07 3.12
CA GLY A 146 -19.68 -14.27 3.21
C GLY A 146 -19.46 -12.79 3.54
N ILE A 147 -18.21 -12.31 3.58
CA ILE A 147 -17.92 -10.88 3.69
C ILE A 147 -18.28 -10.21 2.37
N ARG A 148 -19.19 -9.24 2.41
CA ARG A 148 -19.67 -8.53 1.21
C ARG A 148 -18.76 -7.32 0.92
N PRO A 149 -18.03 -7.29 -0.20
CA PRO A 149 -17.22 -6.15 -0.57
C PRO A 149 -18.08 -4.93 -0.89
N ILE A 150 -17.56 -3.75 -0.57
CA ILE A 150 -18.14 -2.48 -1.03
C ILE A 150 -17.68 -2.27 -2.48
N ARG A 151 -18.62 -2.25 -3.43
CA ARG A 151 -18.33 -2.07 -4.85
C ARG A 151 -18.45 -0.60 -5.24
N LEU A 152 -17.38 -0.02 -5.77
CA LEU A 152 -17.42 1.28 -6.44
C LEU A 152 -18.16 1.13 -7.79
N GLN A 153 -19.17 1.98 -8.04
CA GLN A 153 -20.07 1.82 -9.20
C GLN A 153 -19.72 2.70 -10.40
N VAL A 154 -19.06 3.83 -10.16
CA VAL A 154 -18.74 4.79 -11.21
C VAL A 154 -17.32 4.54 -11.69
N ARG A 155 -17.18 4.33 -13.00
CA ARG A 155 -15.89 4.23 -13.69
C ARG A 155 -15.58 5.54 -14.40
N TRP A 156 -14.40 6.09 -14.16
CA TRP A 156 -13.96 7.37 -14.74
C TRP A 156 -12.98 7.22 -15.91
N MET A 157 -12.26 6.09 -15.99
CA MET A 157 -11.32 5.79 -17.07
C MET A 157 -11.92 4.75 -18.01
N PHE A 158 -11.78 4.97 -19.32
CA PHE A 158 -12.35 4.13 -20.40
C PHE A 158 -11.57 2.83 -20.60
#